data_AF-A0A9E0CNP6-F1
#
_entry.id   AF-A0A9E0CNP6-F1
#
_cell.length_a   1.000
_cell.length_b   1.000
_cell.length_c   1.000
_cell.angle_alpha   90.00
_cell.angle_beta   90.00
_cell.angle_gamma   90.00
#
_symmetry.space_group_name_H-M   'P 1'
#
loop_
_entity.id
_entity.type
_entity.pdbx_description
1 polymer ?
#
loop_
_entity_poly.entity_id
_entity_poly.type
_entity_poly.pdbx_seq_one_letter_code
_entity_poly.pdbx_strand_id
1 'polypeptide(L)'
;SFGVMISVIGRWHSIGTATKNKSGMKAVAIGSFFGPFIGVALSLFAIQQTKTGIASTLMALVPVFIIWPSAIMFDEKIKPQQIIGAVISIIGVSLFFI
;
A
#
# COMPACT_ATOMS: atom_id res chain seq x y z
N SER A 1 -2.01 -0.70 -21.78
CA SER A 1 -3.26 -0.35 -21.07
C SER A 1 -3.19 1.02 -20.41
N PHE A 2 -2.17 1.35 -19.60
CA PHE A 2 -2.09 2.64 -18.87
C PHE A 2 -1.98 3.90 -19.76
N GLY A 3 -1.22 3.84 -20.86
CA GLY A 3 -1.03 5.00 -21.76
C GLY A 3 -2.29 5.40 -22.55
N VAL A 4 -3.17 4.44 -22.84
CA VAL A 4 -4.47 4.70 -23.51
C VAL A 4 -5.42 5.41 -22.54
N MET A 5 -5.41 5.02 -21.26
CA MET A 5 -6.25 5.64 -20.21
C MET A 5 -5.88 7.10 -19.98
N ILE A 6 -4.58 7.43 -19.95
CA ILE A 6 -4.09 8.81 -19.80
C ILE A 6 -4.46 9.66 -21.02
N SER A 7 -4.44 9.07 -22.22
CA SER A 7 -4.85 9.75 -23.46
C SER A 7 -6.33 10.14 -23.45
N VAL A 8 -7.20 9.25 -22.98
CA VAL A 8 -8.66 9.49 -22.90
C VAL A 8 -9.02 10.54 -21.84
N ILE A 9 -8.26 10.63 -20.74
CA ILE A 9 -8.53 11.57 -19.64
C ILE A 9 -7.89 12.96 -19.90
N GLY A 10 -7.06 13.12 -20.95
CA GLY A 10 -6.48 14.43 -21.33
C GLY A 10 -5.49 15.02 -20.31
N ARG A 11 -5.03 14.24 -19.33
CA ARG A 11 -4.24 14.70 -18.17
C ARG A 11 -2.74 14.92 -18.42
N TRP A 12 -2.33 14.99 -19.69
CA TRP A 12 -0.93 15.18 -20.10
C TRP A 12 -0.26 16.41 -19.46
N HIS A 13 -1.00 17.50 -19.30
CA HIS A 13 -0.48 18.71 -18.65
C HIS A 13 -0.20 18.51 -17.15
N SER A 14 -1.03 17.72 -16.46
CA SER A 14 -0.87 17.46 -15.02
C SER A 14 0.28 16.50 -14.71
N ILE A 15 0.65 15.63 -15.66
CA ILE A 15 1.83 14.76 -15.56
C ILE A 15 3.09 15.61 -15.76
N GLY A 16 3.08 16.53 -16.74
CA GLY A 16 4.19 17.46 -16.97
C GLY A 16 4.48 18.36 -15.77
N THR A 17 3.45 18.88 -15.10
CA THR A 17 3.65 19.69 -13.88
C THR A 17 4.08 18.85 -12.68
N ALA A 18 3.58 17.61 -12.53
CA ALA A 18 4.03 16.69 -11.50
C ALA A 18 5.53 16.36 -11.63
N THR A 19 6.05 16.22 -12.86
CA THR A 19 7.48 16.00 -13.14
C THR A 19 8.37 17.24 -12.97
N LYS A 20 7.80 18.43 -12.68
CA LYS A 20 8.58 19.63 -12.34
C LYS A 20 8.77 19.79 -10.83
N ASN A 21 7.96 19.13 -10.00
CA ASN A 21 8.04 19.24 -8.54
C ASN A 21 9.13 18.32 -7.97
N LYS A 22 10.37 18.84 -7.87
CA LYS A 22 11.53 18.09 -7.36
C LYS A 22 11.30 17.44 -6.00
N SER A 23 10.51 18.05 -5.11
CA SER A 23 10.19 17.48 -3.80
C SER A 23 9.25 16.27 -3.93
N GLY A 24 8.18 16.43 -4.71
CA GLY A 24 7.23 15.36 -5.01
C GLY A 24 7.87 14.17 -5.74
N MET A 25 8.73 14.43 -6.73
CA MET A 25 9.46 13.35 -7.41
C MET A 25 10.43 12.61 -6.51
N LYS A 26 11.13 13.30 -5.58
CA LYS A 26 11.98 12.63 -4.60
C LYS A 26 11.16 11.75 -3.65
N ALA A 27 10.03 12.25 -3.16
CA ALA A 27 9.13 11.48 -2.30
C ALA A 27 8.57 10.24 -3.02
N VAL A 28 8.15 10.38 -4.28
CA VAL A 28 7.67 9.26 -5.11
C VAL A 28 8.78 8.26 -5.40
N ALA A 29 10.00 8.72 -5.71
CA ALA A 29 11.13 7.83 -5.97
C ALA A 29 11.48 7.01 -4.73
N ILE A 30 11.58 7.66 -3.55
CA ILE A 30 11.87 6.99 -2.29
C ILE A 30 10.71 6.05 -1.91
N GLY A 31 9.46 6.52 -1.99
CA GLY A 31 8.28 5.71 -1.66
C GLY A 31 8.09 4.50 -2.57
N SER A 32 8.36 4.64 -3.87
CA SER A 32 8.24 3.54 -4.84
C SER A 32 9.41 2.55 -4.76
N PHE A 33 10.58 3.01 -4.29
CA PHE A 33 11.73 2.15 -4.06
C PHE A 33 11.60 1.36 -2.74
N PHE A 34 11.29 2.04 -1.64
CA PHE A 34 11.16 1.39 -0.34
C PHE A 34 9.85 0.62 -0.18
N GLY A 35 8.76 1.09 -0.79
CA GLY A 35 7.46 0.42 -0.70
C GLY A 35 7.40 -0.86 -1.55
N PRO A 36 7.12 -0.77 -2.87
CA PRO A 36 7.05 -1.94 -3.73
C PRO A 36 8.39 -2.68 -3.88
N PHE A 37 9.49 -2.00 -4.21
CA PHE A 37 10.70 -2.71 -4.63
C PHE A 37 11.36 -3.46 -3.47
N ILE A 38 11.72 -2.76 -2.38
CA ILE A 38 12.29 -3.42 -1.19
C ILE A 38 11.21 -4.24 -0.48
N GLY A 39 10.04 -3.67 -0.20
CA GLY A 39 9.00 -4.33 0.59
C GLY A 39 8.52 -5.65 -0.03
N VAL A 40 8.29 -5.69 -1.35
CA VAL A 40 7.86 -6.93 -2.02
C VAL A 40 9.02 -7.91 -2.17
N ALA A 41 10.23 -7.45 -2.48
CA ALA A 41 11.40 -8.34 -2.56
C ALA A 41 11.68 -9.03 -1.22
N LEU A 42 11.65 -8.29 -0.11
CA LEU A 42 11.84 -8.82 1.24
C LEU A 42 10.69 -9.75 1.63
N SER A 43 9.46 -9.43 1.23
CA SER A 43 8.29 -10.28 1.45
C SER A 43 8.42 -11.62 0.73
N LEU A 44 8.82 -11.61 -0.55
CA LEU A 44 9.07 -12.82 -1.33
C LEU A 44 10.22 -13.65 -0.74
N PHE A 45 11.25 -13.00 -0.23
CA PHE A 45 12.35 -13.67 0.47
C PHE A 45 11.88 -14.32 1.78
N ALA A 46 11.07 -13.62 2.57
CA ALA A 46 10.51 -14.14 3.82
C ALA A 46 9.58 -15.34 3.60
N ILE A 47 8.76 -15.30 2.56
CA ILE A 47 7.88 -16.43 2.17
C ILE A 47 8.71 -17.67 1.80
N GLN A 48 9.86 -17.49 1.16
CA GLN A 48 10.72 -18.62 0.76
C GLN A 48 11.49 -19.22 1.95
N GLN A 49 11.81 -18.42 2.97
CA GLN A 49 12.62 -18.85 4.12
C GLN A 49 11.79 -19.22 5.36
N THR A 50 10.50 -18.87 5.40
CA THR A 50 9.61 -19.11 6.54
C THR A 50 8.43 -19.98 6.12
N LYS A 51 7.88 -20.79 7.04
CA LYS A 51 6.63 -21.54 6.78
C LYS A 51 5.57 -20.59 6.25
N THR A 52 5.05 -20.86 5.05
CA THR A 52 4.16 -20.00 4.27
C THR A 52 2.96 -19.48 5.09
N GLY A 53 2.43 -20.29 6.01
CA GLY A 53 1.32 -19.90 6.88
C GLY A 53 1.62 -18.80 7.91
N ILE A 54 2.86 -18.65 8.38
CA ILE A 54 3.23 -17.56 9.31
C ILE A 54 3.40 -16.25 8.53
N ALA A 55 4.05 -16.32 7.36
CA ALA A 55 4.20 -15.14 6.49
C ALA A 55 2.83 -14.62 6.03
N SER A 56 1.90 -15.52 5.72
CA SER A 56 0.58 -15.15 5.23
C SER A 56 -0.33 -14.53 6.29
N THR A 57 -0.26 -15.00 7.54
CA THR A 57 -0.96 -14.38 8.68
C THR A 57 -0.36 -13.02 9.04
N LEU A 58 0.96 -12.85 8.94
CA LEU A 58 1.58 -11.52 9.07
C LEU A 58 1.13 -10.56 7.97
N MET A 59 1.03 -11.04 6.73
CA MET A 59 0.51 -10.26 5.60
C MET A 59 -0.98 -9.91 5.77
N ALA A 60 -1.78 -10.80 6.37
CA ALA A 60 -3.17 -10.55 6.72
C ALA A 60 -3.36 -9.37 7.68
N LEU A 61 -2.39 -9.16 8.56
CA LEU A 61 -2.40 -8.09 9.57
C LEU A 61 -1.96 -6.73 8.98
N VAL A 62 -1.43 -6.68 7.76
CA VAL A 62 -1.01 -5.44 7.08
C VAL A 62 -2.07 -4.32 7.13
N PRO A 63 -3.36 -4.53 6.79
CA PRO A 63 -4.37 -3.47 6.89
C PRO A 63 -4.52 -2.91 8.31
N VAL A 64 -4.38 -3.74 9.34
CA VAL A 64 -4.43 -3.30 10.75
C VAL A 64 -3.19 -2.46 11.09
N PHE A 65 -2.01 -2.94 10.69
CA PHE A 65 -0.74 -2.25 10.88
C PHE A 65 -0.65 -0.94 10.10
N ILE A 66 -1.34 -0.77 8.97
CA ILE A 66 -1.34 0.47 8.17
C ILE A 66 -2.21 1.56 8.82
N ILE A 67 -3.27 1.20 9.54
CA ILE A 67 -4.15 2.18 10.21
C ILE A 67 -3.40 2.95 11.30
N TRP A 68 -2.52 2.27 12.05
CA TRP A 68 -1.76 2.86 13.14
C TRP A 68 -0.81 4.01 12.73
N PRO A 69 0.12 3.85 11.77
CA PRO A 69 0.97 4.94 11.29
C PRO A 69 0.17 5.97 10.51
N SER A 70 -0.95 5.61 9.88
CA SER A 70 -1.83 6.61 9.24
C SER A 70 -2.42 7.57 10.27
N ALA A 71 -2.86 7.08 11.43
CA ALA A 71 -3.37 7.92 12.50
C ALA A 71 -2.30 8.84 13.12
N ILE A 72 -1.05 8.37 13.23
CA ILE A 72 0.06 9.13 13.83
C ILE A 72 0.71 10.10 12.84
N MET A 73 0.87 9.71 11.57
CA MET A 73 1.61 10.48 10.56
C MET A 73 0.73 11.46 9.79
N PHE A 74 -0.57 11.17 9.65
CA PHE A 74 -1.53 12.04 8.97
C PHE A 74 -2.53 12.73 9.91
N ASP A 75 -2.42 12.53 11.24
CA ASP A 75 -3.32 13.10 12.27
C ASP A 75 -4.83 12.90 11.94
N GLU A 76 -5.15 11.85 11.18
CA GLU A 76 -6.52 11.59 10.77
C GLU A 76 -7.31 10.95 11.93
N LYS A 77 -8.40 11.63 12.34
CA LYS A 77 -9.34 11.08 13.32
C LYS A 77 -9.91 9.77 12.78
N ILE A 78 -9.56 8.65 13.44
CA ILE A 78 -10.01 7.31 13.05
C ILE A 78 -11.54 7.29 13.04
N LYS A 79 -12.13 7.20 11.84
CA LYS A 79 -13.58 7.15 11.67
C LYS A 79 -14.08 5.73 11.97
N PRO A 80 -15.32 5.56 12.47
CA PRO A 80 -15.90 4.24 12.73
C PRO A 80 -15.89 3.32 11.50
N GLN A 81 -15.99 3.92 10.30
CA GLN A 81 -15.93 3.23 9.02
C GLN A 81 -14.59 2.53 8.76
N GLN A 82 -13.47 3.13 9.19
CA GLN A 82 -12.13 2.52 9.05
C GLN A 82 -11.98 1.30 9.95
N ILE A 83 -12.54 1.38 11.17
CA ILE A 83 -12.54 0.27 12.12
C ILE A 83 -13.38 -0.90 11.58
N ILE A 84 -14.57 -0.62 11.05
CA ILE A 84 -15.43 -1.64 10.44
C ILE A 84 -14.73 -2.30 9.24
N GLY A 85 -14.10 -1.50 8.36
CA GLY A 85 -13.33 -2.04 7.22
C GLY A 85 -12.13 -2.89 7.63
N ALA A 86 -11.45 -2.52 8.72
CA ALA A 86 -10.35 -3.30 9.29
C ALA A 86 -10.85 -4.65 9.81
N VAL A 87 -11.95 -4.66 10.57
CA VAL A 87 -12.57 -5.89 11.09
C VAL A 87 -13.02 -6.80 9.95
N ILE A 88 -13.68 -6.25 8.92
CA ILE A 88 -14.09 -7.00 7.73
C ILE A 88 -12.87 -7.60 7.01
N SER A 89 -11.76 -6.85 6.91
CA SER A 89 -10.53 -7.36 6.31
C SER A 89 -9.94 -8.52 7.10
N ILE A 90 -9.87 -8.43 8.43
CA ILE A 90 -9.38 -9.53 9.28
C ILE A 90 -10.24 -10.79 9.12
N ILE A 91 -11.57 -10.63 9.09
CA ILE A 91 -12.50 -11.75 8.89
C ILE A 91 -12.29 -12.38 7.50
N GLY A 92 -12.21 -11.56 6.46
CA GLY A 92 -12.00 -12.02 5.09
C GLY A 92 -10.70 -12.80 4.93
N VAL A 93 -9.60 -12.34 5.54
CA VAL A 93 -8.33 -13.07 5.45
C VAL A 93 -8.35 -14.34 6.29
N SER A 94 -9.00 -14.34 7.47
CA SER A 94 -9.14 -15.54 8.29
C SER A 94 -9.91 -16.65 7.56
N LEU A 95 -10.96 -16.28 6.81
CA LEU A 95 -11.72 -17.21 5.96
C LEU A 95 -10.90 -17.74 4.76
N PHE A 96 -9.94 -16.96 4.26
CA PHE A 96 -9.10 -17.36 3.12
C PHE A 96 -8.00 -18.36 3.51
N PHE A 97 -7.65 -18.45 4.79
CA PHE A 97 -6.62 -19.34 5.34
C PHE A 97 -7.16 -20.58 6.07
N ILE A 98 -8.48 -20.72 6.17
CA ILE A 98 -9.19 -21.96 6.54
C ILE A 98 -9.41 -22.81 5.29
#